data_AF-A0A6B3EBV0-F1
#
_entry.id   AF-A0A6B3EBV0-F1
#
_cell.length_a   1.000
_cell.length_b   1.000
_cell.length_c   1.000
_cell.angle_alpha   90.00
_cell.angle_beta   90.00
_cell.angle_gamma   90.00
#
_symmetry.space_group_name_H-M   'P 1'
#
loop_
_entity.id
_entity.type
_entity.pdbx_description
1 polymer ?
#
loop_
_entity_poly.entity_id
_entity_poly.type
_entity_poly.pdbx_seq_one_letter_code
_entity_poly.pdbx_strand_id
1 'polypeptide(L)' 'AVLTDRGLDAALSSVAARCTVPVSVEVDLEERPAEAVEGIAYFTVSELLQNISKHSGARTAAVEVWRADGR' A
#
# COMPACT_ATOMS: atom_id res chain seq x y z
N ALA A 1 4.24 12.04 -9.90
CA ALA A 1 3.64 11.69 -8.59
C ALA A 1 4.53 10.61 -7.95
N VAL A 2 4.61 10.45 -6.63
CA VAL A 2 5.60 9.52 -6.01
C VAL A 2 5.56 8.10 -6.60
N LEU A 3 4.37 7.64 -7.01
CA LEU A 3 4.17 6.35 -7.70
C LEU A 3 4.88 6.25 -9.07
N THR A 4 4.91 7.33 -9.86
CA THR A 4 5.54 7.30 -11.19
C THR A 4 7.07 7.27 -11.11
N ASP A 5 7.66 7.86 -10.06
CA ASP A 5 9.12 8.09 -10.00
C ASP A 5 9.88 7.09 -9.11
N ARG A 6 9.24 6.56 -8.06
CA ARG A 6 9.91 5.71 -7.05
C ARG A 6 9.28 4.32 -6.88
N GLY A 7 8.26 4.01 -7.67
CA GLY A 7 7.56 2.72 -7.65
C GLY A 7 6.57 2.56 -6.50
N LEU A 8 5.89 1.40 -6.49
CA LEU A 8 4.81 1.10 -5.56
C LEU A 8 5.21 1.14 -4.08
N ASP A 9 6.37 0.57 -3.70
CA ASP A 9 6.84 0.55 -2.31
C ASP A 9 6.94 1.96 -1.70
N ALA A 10 7.67 2.87 -2.37
CA ALA A 10 7.82 4.23 -1.90
C ALA A 10 6.47 4.99 -1.81
N ALA A 11 5.54 4.70 -2.72
CA ALA A 11 4.21 5.29 -2.71
C ALA A 11 3.37 4.78 -1.53
N LEU A 12 3.37 3.47 -1.27
CA LEU A 12 2.64 2.85 -0.16
C LEU A 12 3.23 3.28 1.19
N SER A 13 4.56 3.31 1.32
CA SER A 13 5.27 3.80 2.50
C SER A 13 4.90 5.25 2.84
N SER A 14 4.78 6.12 1.82
CA SER A 14 4.36 7.52 1.99
C SER A 14 2.93 7.66 2.51
N VAL A 15 2.00 6.83 2.01
CA VAL A 15 0.60 6.85 2.48
C VAL A 15 0.49 6.24 3.87
N ALA A 16 1.19 5.14 4.14
CA ALA A 16 1.27 4.48 5.43
C ALA A 16 1.75 5.44 6.54
N ALA A 17 2.77 6.26 6.25
CA ALA A 17 3.30 7.26 7.18
C ALA A 17 2.27 8.34 7.61
N ARG A 18 1.14 8.46 6.89
CA ARG A 18 0.05 9.40 7.21
C ARG A 18 -1.10 8.75 8.00
N CYS A 19 -1.06 7.44 8.22
CA CYS A 19 -2.07 6.75 9.00
C CYS A 19 -2.00 7.16 10.48
N THR A 20 -3.13 7.14 11.19
CA THR A 20 -3.18 7.51 12.61
C THR A 20 -2.67 6.42 13.55
N VAL A 21 -2.45 5.21 13.03
CA VAL A 21 -1.86 4.07 13.74
C VAL A 21 -0.55 3.66 13.07
N PRO A 22 0.40 3.03 13.80
CA PRO A 22 1.59 2.45 13.19
C PRO A 22 1.22 1.44 12.09
N VAL A 23 1.86 1.57 10.93
CA VAL A 23 1.65 0.70 9.76
C VAL A 23 2.98 0.12 9.32
N SER A 24 3.07 -1.21 9.20
CA SER A 24 4.16 -1.87 8.49
C SER A 24 3.83 -1.99 7.01
N VAL A 25 4.84 -1.79 6.16
CA VAL A 25 4.72 -1.96 4.70
C VAL A 25 5.81 -2.93 4.25
N GLU A 26 5.40 -3.98 3.55
CA GLU A 26 6.27 -4.97 2.95
C GLU A 26 5.85 -5.19 1.50
N VAL A 27 6.79 -5.02 0.57
CA VAL A 27 6.55 -5.19 -0.87
C VAL A 27 7.57 -6.17 -1.41
N ASP A 28 7.11 -7.37 -1.71
CA ASP A 28 7.87 -8.48 -2.28
C ASP A 28 7.42 -8.73 -3.73
N LEU A 29 8.00 -7.97 -4.65
CA LEU A 29 7.71 -8.05 -6.08
C LEU A 29 9.01 -8.18 -6.87
N GLU A 30 9.18 -9.29 -7.58
CA GLU A 30 10.35 -9.53 -8.43
C GLU A 30 10.45 -8.55 -9.62
N GLU A 31 9.29 -8.07 -10.08
CA GLU A 31 9.17 -7.13 -11.18
C GLU A 31 8.09 -6.07 -10.90
N ARG A 32 8.24 -4.90 -11.54
CA ARG A 32 7.25 -3.83 -11.42
C ARG A 32 5.93 -4.27 -12.08
N PRO A 33 4.79 -4.21 -11.37
CA PRO A 33 3.49 -4.50 -11.97
C PRO A 33 3.18 -3.54 -13.12
N ALA A 34 2.24 -3.92 -13.98
CA ALA A 34 1.70 -2.99 -14.97
C ALA A 34 1.17 -1.72 -14.28
N GLU A 35 1.32 -0.56 -14.93
CA GLU A 35 0.96 0.74 -14.34
C GLU A 35 -0.49 0.78 -13.82
N ALA A 36 -1.42 0.15 -14.54
CA ALA A 36 -2.81 0.03 -14.10
C ALA A 36 -2.94 -0.74 -12.77
N VAL A 37 -2.16 -1.79 -12.57
CA VAL A 37 -2.14 -2.58 -11.32
C VAL A 37 -1.53 -1.76 -10.19
N GLU A 38 -0.44 -1.03 -10.44
CA GLU A 38 0.15 -0.12 -9.45
C GLU A 38 -0.85 0.95 -8.99
N GLY A 39 -1.56 1.56 -9.94
CA GLY A 39 -2.59 2.55 -9.65
C GLY A 39 -3.70 1.96 -8.78
N ILE A 40 -4.25 0.82 -9.17
CA ILE A 40 -5.31 0.14 -8.40
C ILE A 40 -4.82 -0.19 -6.99
N ALA A 41 -3.66 -0.84 -6.85
CA ALA A 41 -3.10 -1.21 -5.54
C ALA A 41 -2.90 0.02 -4.64
N TYR A 42 -2.34 1.11 -5.18
CA TYR A 42 -2.14 2.35 -4.46
C TYR A 42 -3.47 2.96 -3.97
N PHE A 43 -4.47 3.06 -4.84
CA PHE A 43 -5.79 3.62 -4.46
C PHE A 43 -6.49 2.74 -3.43
N THR A 44 -6.46 1.42 -3.61
CA THR A 44 -7.04 0.47 -2.65
C THR A 44 -6.41 0.62 -1.28
N VAL A 45 -5.07 0.59 -1.17
CA VAL A 45 -4.39 0.76 0.11
C VAL A 45 -4.69 2.12 0.73
N SER A 46 -4.73 3.20 -0.08
CA SER A 46 -5.05 4.54 0.41
C SER A 46 -6.43 4.65 1.05
N GLU A 47 -7.44 4.04 0.44
CA GLU A 47 -8.81 4.03 0.99
C GLU A 47 -8.91 3.15 2.23
N LEU A 48 -8.23 1.99 2.24
CA LEU A 48 -8.18 1.12 3.41
C LEU A 48 -7.52 1.82 4.61
N LEU A 49 -6.40 2.51 4.42
CA LEU A 49 -5.73 3.26 5.47
C LEU A 49 -6.54 4.47 5.95
N GLN A 50 -7.32 5.11 5.07
CA GLN A 50 -8.28 6.13 5.48
C GLN A 50 -9.40 5.56 6.35
N ASN A 51 -9.95 4.39 5.99
CA ASN A 51 -10.95 3.70 6.78
C ASN A 51 -10.39 3.26 8.14
N ILE A 52 -9.13 2.80 8.18
CA ILE A 52 -8.45 2.52 9.44
C ILE A 52 -8.41 3.75 10.31
N SER A 53 -7.95 4.87 9.74
CA SER A 53 -7.76 6.13 10.46
C SER A 53 -9.06 6.72 11.01
N LYS A 54 -10.17 6.53 10.30
CA LYS A 54 -11.46 7.16 10.63
C LYS A 54 -12.44 6.25 11.37
N HIS A 55 -12.36 4.94 11.17
CA HIS A 55 -13.49 4.05 11.47
C HIS A 55 -13.13 2.71 12.13
N SER A 56 -11.88 2.24 12.05
CA SER A 56 -11.58 0.85 12.45
C SER A 56 -11.50 0.59 13.96
N GLY A 57 -11.05 1.59 14.75
CA GLY A 57 -10.62 1.36 16.13
C GLY A 57 -9.37 0.48 16.28
N ALA A 58 -8.65 0.22 15.17
CA ALA A 58 -7.41 -0.54 15.19
C ALA A 58 -6.30 0.19 15.97
N ARG A 59 -5.29 -0.56 16.40
CA ARG A 59 -4.09 -0.02 17.07
C ARG A 59 -2.84 -0.10 16.21
N THR A 60 -2.88 -0.92 15.16
CA THR A 60 -1.81 -1.17 14.20
C THR A 60 -2.43 -1.59 12.87
N ALA A 61 -1.68 -1.50 11.78
CA ALA A 61 -2.04 -2.07 10.48
C ALA A 61 -0.81 -2.64 9.76
N ALA A 62 -1.05 -3.47 8.75
CA ALA A 62 -0.01 -4.01 7.86
C ALA A 62 -0.48 -3.91 6.41
N VAL A 63 0.46 -3.62 5.52
CA VAL A 63 0.30 -3.67 4.06
C VAL A 63 1.39 -4.59 3.52
N GLU A 64 0.96 -5.73 2.99
CA GLU A 64 1.85 -6.72 2.38
C GLU A 64 1.45 -6.84 0.91
N VAL A 65 2.43 -6.74 0.01
CA VAL A 65 2.23 -6.82 -1.44
C VAL A 65 3.14 -7.89 -1.99
N TRP A 66 2.55 -8.94 -2.57
CA TRP A 66 3.30 -10.01 -3.21
C TRP A 66 2.58 -10.49 -4.47
N ARG A 67 3.35 -11.11 -5.37
CA ARG A 67 2.76 -11.86 -6.49
C ARG A 67 2.27 -13.20 -5.93
N ALA A 68 0.96 -13.43 -5.95
CA ALA A 68 0.43 -14.76 -5.66
C ALA A 68 0.78 -15.68 -6.84
N ASP A 69 1.51 -16.76 -6.58
CA ASP A 69 1.72 -17.81 -7.58
C ASP A 69 0.36 -18.34 -8.02
N GLY A 70 0.05 -18.14 -9.31
CA GLY A 70 -1.24 -18.46 -9.88
C GLY A 70 -1.59 -19.92 -9.64
N ARG A 71 -2.69 -20.15 -8.89
CA ARG A 71 -3.47 -21.38 -9.06
C ARG A 71 -4.43 -21.20 -10.23
#